data_AF-A0A1W9X4L6-F1
#
_entry.id   AF-A0A1W9X4L6-F1
#
_cell.length_a   1.000
_cell.length_b   1.000
_cell.length_c   1.000
_cell.angle_alpha   90.00
_cell.angle_beta   90.00
_cell.angle_gamma   90.00
#
_symmetry.space_group_name_H-M   'P 1'
#
loop_
_entity.id
_entity.type
_entity.pdbx_description
1 polymer ?
#
loop_
_entity_poly.entity_id
_entity_poly.type
_entity_poly.pdbx_seq_one_letter_code
_entity_poly.pdbx_strand_id
1 'polypeptide(L)'
;MTIFCPVQCYRGTDCFKCSSYLATQSGKYEELEKIAINLEKLYRAEVKPEYLICDGCRAGERHSFVCANSCKMRRPCIGKDFFSCIECSDFPCL
;
A
#
# COMPACT_ATOMS: atom_id res chain seq x y z
N MET A 1 -5.57 -4.94 23.84
CA MET A 1 -5.04 -6.31 23.90
C MET A 1 -4.80 -6.77 22.46
N THR A 2 -3.56 -6.62 21.99
CA THR A 2 -3.20 -6.81 20.59
C THR A 2 -3.13 -8.30 20.31
N ILE A 3 -4.16 -8.83 19.66
CA ILE A 3 -4.20 -10.24 19.25
C ILE A 3 -3.15 -10.40 18.14
N PHE A 4 -2.00 -10.95 18.51
CA PHE A 4 -1.08 -11.59 17.57
C PHE A 4 -1.79 -12.84 17.04
N CYS A 5 -2.58 -12.65 15.98
CA CYS A 5 -3.12 -13.74 15.20
C CYS A 5 -1.96 -14.33 14.36
N PRO A 6 -1.54 -15.59 14.59
CA PRO A 6 -0.39 -16.21 13.92
C PRO A 6 -0.67 -16.61 12.47
N VAL A 7 -1.89 -16.36 11.99
CA VAL A 7 -2.30 -16.64 10.62
C VAL A 7 -1.99 -15.48 9.70
N GLN A 8 -1.52 -15.79 8.50
CA GLN A 8 -1.12 -14.83 7.49
C GLN A 8 -2.36 -14.15 6.90
N CYS A 9 -2.96 -13.24 7.67
CA CYS A 9 -3.91 -12.29 7.13
C CYS A 9 -3.19 -11.48 6.05
N TYR A 10 -3.83 -11.31 4.88
CA TYR A 10 -3.47 -10.20 4.02
C TYR A 10 -3.73 -8.94 4.86
N ARG A 11 -2.69 -8.36 5.46
CA ARG A 11 -2.78 -7.10 6.20
C ARG A 11 -2.45 -5.98 5.22
N GLY A 12 -3.30 -4.95 5.20
CA GLY A 12 -2.98 -3.70 4.53
C GLY A 12 -1.62 -3.17 5.00
N THR A 13 -0.91 -2.49 4.12
CA THR A 13 0.36 -1.85 4.47
C THR A 13 0.08 -0.65 5.36
N ASP A 14 0.78 -0.54 6.48
CA ASP A 14 0.72 0.63 7.36
C ASP A 14 1.30 1.85 6.60
N CYS A 15 0.43 2.80 6.25
CA CYS A 15 0.82 3.98 5.48
C CYS A 15 1.86 4.83 6.23
N PHE A 16 1.82 4.86 7.57
CA PHE A 16 2.80 5.59 8.38
C PHE A 16 4.21 4.99 8.32
N LYS A 17 4.34 3.76 7.80
CA LYS A 17 5.62 3.05 7.62
C LYS A 17 5.95 2.80 6.14
N CYS A 18 5.08 3.23 5.23
CA CYS A 18 5.26 2.99 3.79
C CYS A 18 6.10 4.12 3.18
N SER A 19 7.31 3.79 2.73
CA SER A 19 8.23 4.77 2.14
C SER A 19 7.63 5.51 0.94
N SER A 20 6.90 4.81 0.07
CA SER A 20 6.25 5.42 -1.11
C SER A 20 5.16 6.42 -0.73
N TYR A 21 4.36 6.11 0.28
CA TYR A 21 3.36 7.04 0.81
C TYR A 21 4.03 8.26 1.44
N LEU A 22 4.98 8.05 2.36
CA LEU A 22 5.69 9.12 3.03
C LEU A 22 6.41 10.05 2.04
N ALA A 23 7.06 9.48 1.01
CA ALA A 23 7.70 10.25 -0.05
C ALA A 23 6.68 11.07 -0.86
N THR A 24 5.52 10.48 -1.20
CA THR A 24 4.43 11.20 -1.87
C THR A 24 3.93 12.38 -1.03
N GLN A 25 3.66 12.16 0.27
CA GLN A 25 3.17 13.20 1.17
C GLN A 25 4.24 14.27 1.47
N SER A 26 5.52 13.94 1.34
CA SER A 26 6.61 14.90 1.49
C SER A 26 6.72 15.88 0.32
N GLY A 27 6.10 15.57 -0.83
CA GLY A 27 6.17 16.37 -2.06
C GLY A 27 7.54 16.39 -2.75
N LYS A 28 8.53 15.66 -2.24
CA LYS A 28 9.89 15.62 -2.80
C LYS A 28 10.03 14.48 -3.79
N TYR A 29 10.03 14.81 -5.07
CA TYR A 29 10.14 13.82 -6.16
C TYR A 29 11.44 12.99 -6.08
N GLU A 30 12.54 13.60 -5.65
CA GLU A 30 13.84 12.95 -5.45
C GLU A 30 13.78 11.75 -4.48
N GLU A 31 12.88 11.79 -3.49
CA GLU A 31 12.70 10.65 -2.57
C GLU A 31 12.03 9.46 -3.27
N LEU A 32 11.12 9.72 -4.21
CA LEU A 32 10.51 8.67 -5.03
C LEU A 32 11.55 8.04 -5.97
N GLU A 33 12.47 8.83 -6.53
CA GLU A 33 13.57 8.32 -7.37
C GLU A 33 14.52 7.40 -6.60
N LYS A 34 14.91 7.79 -5.37
CA LYS A 34 15.74 6.94 -4.51
C LYS A 34 15.04 5.63 -4.18
N ILE A 35 13.75 5.68 -3.87
CA ILE A 35 12.96 4.48 -3.58
C ILE A 35 12.86 3.61 -4.84
N ALA A 36 12.60 4.20 -6.01
CA ALA A 36 12.53 3.50 -7.28
C ALA A 36 13.82 2.72 -7.55
N ILE A 37 14.98 3.36 -7.49
CA ILE A 37 16.29 2.70 -7.69
C ILE A 37 16.50 1.52 -6.72
N ASN A 38 16.10 1.67 -5.46
CA ASN A 38 16.21 0.60 -4.47
C ASN A 38 15.28 -0.58 -4.81
N LEU A 39 14.06 -0.30 -5.25
CA LEU A 39 13.10 -1.32 -5.67
C LEU A 39 13.54 -2.01 -6.96
N GLU A 40 14.13 -1.30 -7.91
CA GLU A 40 14.68 -1.90 -9.13
C GLU A 40 15.76 -2.94 -8.81
N LYS A 41 16.66 -2.60 -7.90
CA LYS A 41 17.70 -3.53 -7.43
C LYS A 41 17.13 -4.75 -6.72
N LEU A 42 16.13 -4.52 -5.86
CA LEU A 42 15.50 -5.58 -5.06
C LEU A 42 14.70 -6.56 -5.93
N TYR A 43 13.89 -6.04 -6.84
CA TYR A 43 12.98 -6.82 -7.66
C TYR A 43 13.54 -7.21 -9.02
N ARG A 44 14.72 -6.66 -9.41
CA ARG A 44 15.32 -6.83 -10.73
C ARG A 44 14.34 -6.52 -11.87
N ALA A 45 13.55 -5.48 -11.66
CA ALA A 45 12.50 -5.04 -12.57
C ALA A 45 12.57 -3.52 -12.70
N GLU A 46 12.16 -2.98 -13.84
CA GLU A 46 12.04 -1.53 -14.03
C GLU A 46 10.95 -0.98 -13.10
N VAL A 47 11.29 0.03 -12.31
CA VAL A 47 10.39 0.69 -11.38
C VAL A 47 10.51 2.18 -11.59
N LYS A 48 9.45 2.80 -12.11
CA LYS A 48 9.42 4.24 -12.30
C LYS A 48 8.92 4.96 -11.04
N PRO A 49 9.41 6.17 -10.71
CA PRO A 49 8.94 6.91 -9.54
C PRO A 49 7.43 7.17 -9.55
N GLU A 50 6.83 7.33 -10.74
CA GLU A 50 5.38 7.53 -10.91
C GLU A 50 4.58 6.31 -10.45
N TYR A 51 5.16 5.11 -10.50
CA TYR A 51 4.55 3.88 -9.99
C TYR A 51 4.50 3.85 -8.46
N LEU A 52 5.19 4.75 -7.77
CA LEU A 52 5.26 4.80 -6.32
C LEU A 52 4.31 5.84 -5.71
N ILE A 53 3.78 6.75 -6.52
CA ILE A 53 2.88 7.82 -6.06
C ILE A 53 1.64 7.23 -5.40
N CYS A 54 1.41 7.56 -4.13
CA CYS A 54 0.33 7.00 -3.33
C CYS A 54 -0.19 7.98 -2.28
N ASP A 55 -1.50 8.23 -2.29
CA ASP A 55 -2.21 9.07 -1.32
C ASP A 55 -2.91 8.25 -0.23
N GLY A 56 -2.63 6.94 -0.17
CA GLY A 56 -3.21 6.02 0.79
C GLY A 56 -4.57 5.49 0.35
N CYS A 57 -4.85 4.23 0.74
CA CYS A 57 -5.94 3.45 0.17
C CYS A 57 -7.36 3.94 0.45
N ARG A 58 -7.55 4.83 1.44
CA ARG A 58 -8.87 5.25 1.96
C ARG A 58 -9.35 6.59 1.41
N ALA A 59 -8.47 7.57 1.37
CA ALA A 59 -8.81 8.95 1.01
C ALA A 59 -8.10 9.43 -0.28
N GLY A 60 -7.17 8.63 -0.79
CA GLY A 60 -6.33 9.00 -1.91
C GLY A 60 -6.97 8.72 -3.27
N GLU A 61 -6.85 9.65 -4.21
CA GLU A 61 -7.17 9.40 -5.61
C GLU A 61 -6.06 8.57 -6.28
N ARG A 62 -4.80 8.80 -5.89
CA ARG A 62 -3.63 8.12 -6.47
C ARG A 62 -3.16 6.97 -5.60
N HIS A 63 -2.79 5.88 -6.25
CA HIS A 63 -2.30 4.66 -5.61
C HIS A 63 -1.05 4.18 -6.31
N SER A 64 -0.08 3.69 -5.54
CA SER A 64 1.10 3.06 -6.13
C SER A 64 0.67 1.88 -7.00
N PHE A 65 1.47 1.58 -8.02
CA PHE A 65 1.20 0.51 -8.99
C PHE A 65 0.88 -0.81 -8.30
N VAL A 66 1.61 -1.15 -7.23
CA VAL A 66 1.37 -2.38 -6.45
C VAL A 66 0.04 -2.31 -5.70
N CYS A 67 -0.27 -1.20 -5.03
CA CYS A 67 -1.54 -1.04 -4.32
C CYS A 67 -2.75 -0.99 -5.27
N ALA A 68 -2.58 -0.50 -6.49
CA ALA A 68 -3.61 -0.42 -7.52
C ALA A 68 -3.87 -1.77 -8.22
N ASN A 69 -2.80 -2.52 -8.52
CA ASN A 69 -2.89 -3.71 -9.37
C ASN A 69 -2.79 -5.04 -8.60
N SER A 70 -2.02 -5.10 -7.52
CA SER A 70 -1.71 -6.34 -6.80
C SER A 70 -2.54 -6.54 -5.54
N CYS A 71 -3.15 -5.48 -5.00
CA CYS A 71 -3.95 -5.58 -3.79
C CYS A 71 -5.35 -6.16 -4.08
N LYS A 72 -5.52 -7.46 -3.79
CA LYS A 72 -6.80 -8.18 -3.96
C LYS A 72 -7.89 -7.71 -2.98
N MET A 73 -7.49 -7.14 -1.85
CA MET A 73 -8.42 -6.67 -0.82
C MET A 73 -8.97 -5.28 -1.08
N ARG A 74 -8.24 -4.41 -1.80
CA ARG A 74 -8.67 -3.01 -1.99
C ARG A 74 -9.99 -2.95 -2.76
N ARG A 75 -10.06 -3.60 -3.93
CA ARG A 75 -11.23 -3.49 -4.83
C ARG A 75 -12.56 -3.87 -4.15
N PRO A 76 -12.66 -4.99 -3.40
CA PRO A 76 -13.93 -5.35 -2.75
C PRO A 76 -14.27 -4.49 -1.51
N CYS A 77 -13.28 -3.82 -0.91
CA CYS A 77 -13.48 -2.97 0.26
C CYS A 77 -13.74 -1.50 -0.09
N ILE A 78 -13.32 -1.03 -1.28
CA ILE A 78 -13.59 0.33 -1.75
C ILE A 78 -15.10 0.52 -1.88
N GLY A 79 -15.65 1.50 -1.16
CA GLY A 79 -17.09 1.80 -1.15
C GLY A 79 -17.88 1.13 -0.02
N LYS A 80 -17.23 0.30 0.80
CA LYS A 80 -17.79 -0.13 2.09
C LYS A 80 -17.31 0.82 3.19
N ASP A 81 -18.14 1.11 4.18
CA ASP A 81 -17.87 2.06 5.29
C ASP A 81 -16.88 1.50 6.35
N PHE A 82 -15.91 0.70 5.93
CA PHE A 82 -14.90 0.14 6.81
C PHE A 82 -13.73 1.13 7.01
N PHE A 83 -13.22 1.21 8.24
CA PHE A 83 -12.05 2.01 8.55
C PHE A 83 -10.77 1.36 8.00
N SER A 84 -10.73 0.03 7.98
CA SER A 84 -9.63 -0.78 7.48
C SER A 84 -10.13 -2.03 6.76
N CYS A 85 -9.38 -2.48 5.75
CA CYS A 85 -9.64 -3.76 5.06
C CYS A 85 -9.64 -4.99 5.99
N ILE A 86 -9.11 -4.87 7.22
CA ILE A 86 -9.18 -5.92 8.24
C ILE A 86 -10.62 -6.19 8.71
N GLU A 87 -11.52 -5.22 8.54
CA GLU A 87 -12.93 -5.34 8.92
C GLU A 87 -13.76 -6.01 7.81
N CYS A 88 -13.17 -6.26 6.64
CA CYS A 88 -13.89 -6.87 5.53
C CYS A 88 -14.04 -8.38 5.74
N SER A 89 -15.29 -8.80 5.95
CA SER A 89 -15.66 -10.21 6.11
C SER A 89 -15.35 -11.09 4.89
N ASP A 90 -15.12 -10.49 3.71
CA ASP A 90 -14.75 -11.21 2.48
C ASP A 90 -13.29 -11.70 2.50
N PHE A 91 -12.47 -11.15 3.40
CA PHE A 91 -11.08 -11.56 3.64
C PHE A 91 -10.87 -11.90 5.12
N PRO A 92 -11.51 -12.98 5.63
CA PRO A 92 -11.32 -13.35 7.02
C PRO A 92 -9.86 -13.70 7.27
N CYS A 93 -9.32 -13.14 8.36
CA CYS A 93 -8.15 -13.68 9.02
C CYS A 93 -8.49 -15.10 9.50
N LEU A 94 -8.21 -16.12 8.68
CA LEU A 94 -8.37 -17.53 9.04
C LEU A 94 -7.11 -18.06 9.69
#